data_AF-A0AAE7EAA7-F1
#
_entry.id   AF-A0AAE7EAA7-F1
#
_cell.length_a   1.000
_cell.length_b   1.000
_cell.length_c   1.000
_cell.angle_alpha   90.00
_cell.angle_beta   90.00
_cell.angle_gamma   90.00
#
_symmetry.space_group_name_H-M   'P 1'
#
loop_
_entity.id
_entity.type
_entity.pdbx_description
1 polymer ?
#
loop_
_entity_poly.entity_id
_entity_poly.type
_entity_poly.pdbx_seq_one_letter_code
_entity_poly.pdbx_strand_id
1 'polypeptide(L)'
;MFNVELMLVVALVVGFIIYKEISKVTSNIDIHEQNPDMSKYSKFCDFIDDEITSVKNSLMLENVKLKNEDLKDEFLDKVSTLSKELVFLQNMSSSNKNAKDWEKRLFDFLNKFESLNDEYLQNSQNLNDEIRERLANKFRNL
;
A
#
# COMPACT_ATOMS: atom_id res chain seq x y z
N MET A 1 -6.05 -8.68 -24.36
CA MET A 1 -4.65 -8.32 -24.64
C MET A 1 -4.35 -7.16 -23.70
N PHE A 2 -3.72 -7.43 -22.56
CA PHE A 2 -3.40 -6.38 -21.60
C PHE A 2 -2.40 -5.43 -22.25
N ASN A 3 -2.73 -4.12 -22.26
CA ASN A 3 -1.82 -3.10 -22.76
C ASN A 3 -0.65 -3.00 -21.78
N VAL A 4 0.43 -3.72 -22.09
CA VAL A 4 1.72 -3.68 -21.37
C VAL A 4 2.21 -2.23 -21.25
N GLU A 5 1.85 -1.37 -22.20
CA GLU A 5 2.08 0.09 -22.15
C GLU A 5 1.29 0.79 -21.03
N LEU A 6 0.04 0.41 -20.74
CA LEU A 6 -0.75 1.00 -19.65
C LEU A 6 -0.24 0.55 -18.27
N MET A 7 0.19 -0.71 -18.17
CA MET A 7 0.70 -1.31 -16.94
C MET A 7 2.06 -0.72 -16.54
N LEU A 8 2.93 -0.43 -17.51
CA LEU A 8 4.19 0.30 -17.29
C LEU A 8 3.97 1.76 -16.91
N VAL A 9 2.98 2.43 -17.52
CA VAL A 9 2.64 3.83 -17.19
C VAL A 9 2.09 3.95 -15.77
N VAL A 10 1.26 3.02 -15.31
CA VAL A 10 0.68 3.07 -13.96
C VAL A 10 1.71 2.71 -12.88
N ALA A 11 2.57 1.71 -13.12
CA ALA A 11 3.69 1.39 -12.23
C ALA A 11 4.70 2.54 -12.15
N LEU A 12 4.97 3.21 -13.28
CA LEU A 12 5.77 4.42 -13.29
C LEU A 12 5.04 5.57 -12.63
N VAL A 13 3.72 5.77 -12.73
CA VAL A 13 3.02 6.89 -12.09
C VAL A 13 2.89 6.72 -10.57
N VAL A 14 2.67 5.51 -10.06
CA VAL A 14 2.68 5.25 -8.60
C VAL A 14 4.10 5.34 -8.05
N GLY A 15 5.08 4.72 -8.73
CA GLY A 15 6.50 4.86 -8.41
C GLY A 15 7.02 6.28 -8.55
N PHE A 16 6.55 7.06 -9.53
CA PHE A 16 6.94 8.45 -9.81
C PHE A 16 6.21 9.45 -8.93
N ILE A 17 4.98 9.20 -8.46
CA ILE A 17 4.34 10.08 -7.47
C ILE A 17 5.02 9.92 -6.11
N ILE A 18 5.36 8.68 -5.72
CA ILE A 18 6.19 8.42 -4.54
C ILE A 18 7.60 9.02 -4.74
N TYR A 19 8.29 8.74 -5.85
CA TYR A 19 9.63 9.25 -6.13
C TYR A 19 9.71 10.77 -6.31
N LYS A 20 8.68 11.42 -6.88
CA LYS A 20 8.68 12.86 -7.19
C LYS A 20 8.27 13.71 -5.99
N GLU A 21 7.46 13.21 -5.05
CA GLU A 21 7.35 13.86 -3.73
C GLU A 21 8.64 13.73 -2.93
N ILE A 22 9.31 12.57 -2.96
CA ILE A 22 10.64 12.41 -2.35
C ILE A 22 11.66 13.38 -2.98
N SER A 23 11.65 13.52 -4.31
CA SER A 23 12.62 14.36 -5.03
C SER A 23 12.33 15.87 -4.95
N LYS A 24 11.06 16.30 -4.94
CA LYS A 24 10.69 17.74 -4.77
C LYS A 24 10.74 18.20 -3.32
N VAL A 25 10.39 17.37 -2.35
CA VAL A 25 10.53 17.73 -0.93
C VAL A 25 11.99 17.82 -0.53
N THR A 26 12.90 17.07 -1.17
CA THR A 26 14.34 17.15 -0.90
C THR A 26 15.02 18.42 -1.46
N SER A 27 14.39 19.16 -2.40
CA SER A 27 15.00 20.33 -3.04
C SER A 27 14.61 21.68 -2.43
N ASN A 28 13.83 21.69 -1.34
CA ASN A 28 13.54 22.92 -0.59
C ASN A 28 13.67 22.79 0.93
N ILE A 29 14.35 21.74 1.43
CA ILE A 29 14.81 21.66 2.84
C ILE A 29 16.18 22.34 2.91
N ASP A 30 16.20 23.60 2.48
CA ASP A 30 17.10 24.56 3.10
C ASP A 30 16.22 25.26 4.13
N ILE A 31 16.65 25.26 5.40
CA ILE A 31 15.98 25.78 6.60
C ILE A 31 15.19 24.70 7.40
N HIS A 32 15.93 24.07 8.32
CA HIS A 32 15.47 23.68 9.67
C HIS A 32 14.13 22.96 9.84
N GLU A 33 14.17 21.62 9.86
CA GLU A 33 13.24 20.87 10.71
C GLU A 33 14.03 19.81 11.49
N GLN A 34 14.44 20.17 12.71
CA GLN A 34 15.22 19.28 13.60
C GLN A 34 14.40 18.07 14.09
N ASN A 35 13.12 17.97 13.74
CA ASN A 35 12.21 16.85 14.02
C ASN A 35 11.17 16.73 12.89
N PRO A 36 11.46 16.04 11.78
CA PRO A 36 10.48 15.84 10.72
C PRO A 36 9.25 15.10 11.27
N ASP A 37 8.05 15.64 11.02
CA ASP A 37 6.80 15.01 11.43
C ASP A 37 6.49 13.80 10.54
N MET A 38 6.57 12.61 11.14
CA MET A 38 6.28 11.33 10.47
C MET A 38 4.83 10.88 10.63
N SER A 39 3.97 11.70 11.25
CA SER A 39 2.55 11.41 11.46
C SER A 39 1.82 11.06 10.16
N LYS A 40 2.23 11.66 9.02
CA LYS A 40 1.68 11.35 7.70
C LYS A 40 1.83 9.87 7.32
N TYR A 41 2.94 9.23 7.65
CA TYR A 41 3.15 7.81 7.34
C TYR A 41 2.33 6.92 8.26
N SER A 42 2.20 7.30 9.53
CA SER A 42 1.30 6.62 10.48
C SER A 42 -0.16 6.66 9.98
N LYS A 43 -0.64 7.84 9.57
CA LYS A 43 -1.99 8.00 9.02
C LYS A 43 -2.16 7.27 7.68
N PHE A 44 -1.09 7.15 6.90
CA PHE A 44 -1.11 6.34 5.68
C PHE A 44 -1.21 4.84 5.99
N CYS A 45 -0.58 4.34 7.04
CA CYS A 45 -0.80 2.95 7.51
C CYS A 45 -2.28 2.70 7.82
N ASP A 46 -2.96 3.63 8.47
CA ASP A 46 -4.40 3.49 8.76
C ASP A 46 -5.22 3.32 7.47
N PHE A 47 -4.89 4.09 6.43
CA PHE A 47 -5.53 3.97 5.12
C PHE A 47 -5.22 2.65 4.40
N ILE A 48 -4.04 2.07 4.61
CA ILE A 48 -3.70 0.76 4.06
C ILE A 48 -4.49 -0.33 4.79
N ASP A 49 -4.63 -0.25 6.12
CA ASP A 49 -5.41 -1.22 6.89
C ASP A 49 -6.90 -1.19 6.51
N ASP A 50 -7.45 0.00 6.22
CA ASP A 50 -8.79 0.15 5.64
C ASP A 50 -8.95 -0.64 4.33
N GLU A 51 -7.96 -0.57 3.44
CA GLU A 51 -8.00 -1.28 2.15
C GLU A 51 -7.85 -2.80 2.33
N ILE A 52 -6.98 -3.26 3.24
CA ILE A 52 -6.87 -4.68 3.61
C ILE A 52 -8.22 -5.20 4.13
N THR A 53 -8.86 -4.43 5.01
CA THR A 53 -10.18 -4.75 5.55
C THR A 53 -11.27 -4.73 4.47
N SER A 54 -11.20 -3.77 3.56
CA SER A 54 -12.11 -3.67 2.40
C SER A 54 -12.00 -4.90 1.49
N VAL A 55 -10.79 -5.38 1.20
CA VAL A 55 -10.58 -6.61 0.41
C VAL A 55 -11.18 -7.83 1.14
N LYS A 56 -10.91 -7.98 2.43
CA LYS A 56 -11.50 -9.05 3.26
C LYS A 56 -13.02 -9.03 3.21
N ASN A 57 -13.63 -7.86 3.40
CA ASN A 57 -15.08 -7.71 3.38
C ASN A 57 -15.66 -7.96 1.99
N SER A 58 -14.97 -7.52 0.94
CA SER A 58 -15.39 -7.75 -0.45
C SER A 58 -15.38 -9.24 -0.81
N LEU A 59 -14.42 -10.02 -0.28
CA LEU A 59 -14.44 -11.47 -0.38
C LEU A 59 -15.64 -12.09 0.38
N MET A 60 -15.91 -11.62 1.60
CA MET A 60 -17.03 -12.13 2.42
C MET A 60 -18.41 -11.83 1.82
N LEU A 61 -18.54 -10.72 1.10
CA LEU A 61 -19.75 -10.31 0.39
C LEU A 61 -19.83 -10.86 -1.04
N GLU A 62 -18.90 -11.74 -1.44
CA GLU A 62 -18.80 -12.33 -2.79
C GLU A 62 -18.62 -11.31 -3.93
N ASN A 63 -18.24 -10.06 -3.63
CA ASN A 63 -17.88 -9.04 -4.61
C ASN A 63 -16.52 -9.34 -5.26
N VAL A 64 -15.65 -10.04 -4.54
CA VAL A 64 -14.38 -10.60 -5.03
C VAL A 64 -14.42 -12.12 -4.82
N LYS A 65 -13.85 -12.87 -5.76
CA LYS A 65 -13.81 -14.34 -5.72
C LYS A 65 -12.39 -14.85 -5.59
N LEU A 66 -12.23 -16.01 -4.96
CA LEU A 66 -10.93 -16.68 -4.90
C LEU A 66 -10.65 -17.41 -6.22
N LYS A 67 -9.38 -17.56 -6.56
CA LYS A 67 -8.95 -18.45 -7.65
C LYS A 67 -9.23 -19.90 -7.30
N ASN A 68 -9.07 -20.25 -6.01
CA ASN A 68 -9.42 -21.53 -5.44
C ASN A 68 -10.13 -21.31 -4.10
N GLU A 69 -11.40 -21.71 -4.01
CA GLU A 69 -12.22 -21.55 -2.81
C GLU A 69 -11.71 -22.39 -1.61
N ASP A 70 -10.99 -23.48 -1.87
CA ASP A 70 -10.37 -24.30 -0.81
C ASP A 70 -9.28 -23.54 -0.05
N LEU A 71 -8.75 -22.45 -0.62
CA LEU A 71 -7.71 -21.62 -0.01
C LEU A 71 -8.28 -20.43 0.77
N LYS A 72 -9.59 -20.38 1.00
CA LYS A 72 -10.25 -19.26 1.68
C LYS A 72 -9.69 -19.03 3.08
N ASP A 73 -9.58 -20.07 3.88
CA ASP A 73 -9.09 -19.96 5.26
C ASP A 73 -7.63 -19.49 5.28
N GLU A 74 -6.80 -20.03 4.38
CA GLU A 74 -5.42 -19.60 4.24
C GLU A 74 -5.31 -18.12 3.84
N PHE A 75 -6.10 -17.66 2.86
CA PHE A 75 -6.13 -16.26 2.47
C PHE A 75 -6.50 -15.35 3.64
N LEU A 76 -7.50 -15.71 4.44
CA LEU A 76 -7.94 -14.92 5.59
C LEU A 76 -6.87 -14.85 6.69
N ASP A 77 -6.12 -15.93 6.89
CA ASP A 77 -4.99 -15.96 7.80
C ASP A 77 -3.83 -15.07 7.30
N LYS A 78 -3.55 -15.08 6.00
CA LYS A 78 -2.54 -14.22 5.37
C LYS A 78 -2.92 -12.74 5.45
N VAL A 79 -4.18 -12.41 5.18
CA VAL A 79 -4.72 -11.05 5.35
C VAL A 79 -4.59 -10.58 6.80
N SER A 80 -4.95 -11.44 7.76
CA SER A 80 -4.81 -11.13 9.19
C SER A 80 -3.34 -10.96 9.60
N THR A 81 -2.43 -11.69 8.95
CA THR A 81 -0.98 -11.54 9.13
C THR A 81 -0.49 -10.21 8.56
N LEU A 82 -0.96 -9.79 7.38
CA LEU A 82 -0.64 -8.47 6.81
C LEU A 82 -1.04 -7.32 7.73
N SER A 83 -2.26 -7.31 8.28
CA SER A 83 -2.66 -6.24 9.22
C SER A 83 -1.74 -6.18 10.45
N LYS A 84 -1.34 -7.34 11.01
CA LYS A 84 -0.39 -7.37 12.14
C LYS A 84 0.98 -6.83 11.76
N GLU A 85 1.48 -7.17 10.58
CA GLU A 85 2.74 -6.65 10.05
C GLU A 85 2.70 -5.14 9.85
N LEU A 86 1.57 -4.60 9.37
CA LEU A 86 1.37 -3.16 9.20
C LEU A 86 1.39 -2.41 10.53
N VAL A 87 0.71 -2.95 11.56
CA VAL A 87 0.75 -2.41 12.92
C VAL A 87 2.18 -2.44 13.48
N PHE A 88 2.93 -3.52 13.23
CA PHE A 88 4.32 -3.59 13.64
C PHE A 88 5.19 -2.53 12.92
N LEU A 89 5.00 -2.35 11.61
CA LEU A 89 5.66 -1.32 10.82
C LEU A 89 5.38 0.07 11.38
N GLN A 90 4.11 0.39 11.66
CA GLN A 90 3.68 1.67 12.25
C GLN A 90 4.34 1.91 13.62
N ASN A 91 4.33 0.90 14.49
CA ASN A 91 4.91 0.98 15.83
C ASN A 91 6.44 1.14 15.80
N MET A 92 7.15 0.33 15.00
CA MET A 92 8.60 0.41 14.88
C MET A 92 9.03 1.78 14.36
N SER A 93 8.29 2.28 13.38
CA SER A 93 8.66 3.48 12.66
C SER A 93 8.20 4.77 13.35
N SER A 94 7.33 4.70 14.36
CA SER A 94 6.98 5.82 15.26
C SER A 94 8.21 6.45 15.97
N SER A 95 9.25 5.66 16.18
CA SER A 95 10.54 6.10 16.74
C SER A 95 11.55 6.53 15.67
N ASN A 96 11.24 6.30 14.39
CA ASN A 96 12.12 6.49 13.25
C ASN A 96 11.83 7.83 12.55
N LYS A 97 12.82 8.73 12.55
CA LYS A 97 12.75 10.04 11.90
C LYS A 97 13.31 10.04 10.47
N ASN A 98 13.48 8.87 9.86
CA ASN A 98 13.98 8.75 8.50
C ASN A 98 12.85 8.43 7.52
N ALA A 99 12.45 9.43 6.73
CA ALA A 99 11.41 9.30 5.71
C ALA A 99 11.74 8.20 4.68
N LYS A 100 13.00 8.05 4.28
CA LYS A 100 13.39 7.05 3.27
C LYS A 100 13.22 5.61 3.78
N ASP A 101 13.44 5.40 5.08
CA ASP A 101 13.23 4.07 5.68
C ASP A 101 11.73 3.74 5.78
N TRP A 102 10.91 4.73 6.17
CA TRP A 102 9.44 4.62 6.13
C TRP A 102 8.93 4.27 4.74
N GLU A 103 9.35 5.03 3.72
CA GLU A 103 8.91 4.84 2.33
C GLU A 103 9.30 3.47 1.79
N LYS A 104 10.54 3.03 2.05
CA LYS A 104 10.99 1.71 1.64
C LYS A 104 10.14 0.61 2.28
N ARG A 105 9.92 0.67 3.60
CA ARG A 105 9.14 -0.34 4.32
C ARG A 105 7.68 -0.38 3.85
N LEU A 106 7.08 0.78 3.62
CA LEU A 106 5.72 0.88 3.09
C LEU A 106 5.63 0.35 1.66
N PHE A 107 6.61 0.63 0.83
CA PHE A 107 6.69 0.07 -0.53
C PHE A 107 6.78 -1.46 -0.50
N ASP A 108 7.70 -2.00 0.32
CA ASP A 108 7.86 -3.45 0.47
C ASP A 108 6.56 -4.10 0.99
N PHE A 109 5.88 -3.44 1.94
CA PHE A 109 4.59 -3.89 2.46
C PHE A 109 3.50 -3.90 1.39
N LEU A 110 3.36 -2.80 0.63
CA LEU A 110 2.35 -2.69 -0.43
C LEU A 110 2.57 -3.72 -1.54
N ASN A 111 3.82 -3.98 -1.93
CA ASN A 111 4.13 -5.06 -2.89
C ASN A 111 3.70 -6.43 -2.37
N LYS A 112 3.88 -6.68 -1.07
CA LYS A 112 3.42 -7.94 -0.46
C LYS A 112 1.90 -8.06 -0.45
N PHE A 113 1.19 -6.96 -0.20
CA PHE A 113 -0.26 -6.93 -0.27
C PHE A 113 -0.77 -7.20 -1.69
N GLU A 114 -0.19 -6.54 -2.70
CA GLU A 114 -0.55 -6.80 -4.10
C GLU A 114 -0.28 -8.24 -4.51
N SER A 115 0.88 -8.77 -4.12
CA SER A 115 1.27 -10.16 -4.41
C SER A 115 0.30 -11.16 -3.77
N LEU A 116 -0.18 -10.88 -2.55
CA LEU A 116 -1.18 -11.72 -1.91
C LEU A 116 -2.50 -11.71 -2.69
N ASN A 117 -2.96 -10.54 -3.13
CA ASN A 117 -4.16 -10.44 -3.96
C ASN A 117 -3.97 -11.20 -5.28
N ASP A 118 -2.80 -11.06 -5.90
CA ASP A 118 -2.45 -11.77 -7.15
C ASP A 118 -2.33 -13.27 -6.97
N GLU A 119 -1.96 -13.76 -5.79
CA GLU A 119 -1.86 -15.19 -5.53
C GLU A 119 -3.25 -15.82 -5.36
N TYR A 120 -4.16 -15.17 -4.63
CA TYR A 120 -5.40 -15.80 -4.18
C TYR A 120 -6.68 -15.31 -4.89
N LEU A 121 -6.73 -14.09 -5.43
CA LEU A 121 -7.99 -13.48 -5.90
C LEU A 121 -8.15 -13.51 -7.43
N GLN A 122 -9.38 -13.70 -7.90
CA GLN A 122 -9.74 -13.51 -9.30
C GLN A 122 -9.78 -12.01 -9.64
N ASN A 123 -9.41 -11.65 -10.88
CA ASN A 123 -9.34 -10.27 -11.33
C ASN A 123 -8.50 -9.36 -10.40
N SER A 124 -7.50 -9.94 -9.72
CA SER A 124 -6.62 -9.27 -8.77
C SER A 124 -5.94 -8.04 -9.35
N GLN A 125 -5.61 -8.06 -10.64
CA GLN A 125 -4.99 -6.95 -11.35
C GLN A 125 -5.86 -5.67 -11.29
N ASN A 126 -7.15 -5.77 -11.64
CA ASN A 126 -8.07 -4.64 -11.58
C ASN A 126 -8.26 -4.16 -10.14
N LEU A 127 -8.40 -5.11 -9.20
CA LEU A 127 -8.55 -4.77 -7.78
C LEU A 127 -7.31 -4.01 -7.25
N ASN A 128 -6.12 -4.48 -7.58
CA ASN A 128 -4.86 -3.84 -7.21
C ASN A 128 -4.71 -2.45 -7.86
N ASP A 129 -5.15 -2.29 -9.12
CA ASP A 129 -5.20 -0.98 -9.79
C ASP A 129 -6.09 0.02 -9.01
N GLU A 130 -7.30 -0.39 -8.64
CA GLU A 130 -8.22 0.47 -7.89
C GLU A 130 -7.70 0.80 -6.48
N ILE A 131 -7.12 -0.18 -5.78
CA ILE A 131 -6.48 0.03 -4.47
C ILE A 131 -5.37 1.08 -4.59
N ARG A 132 -4.51 0.96 -5.61
CA ARG A 132 -3.44 1.94 -5.87
C ARG A 132 -3.98 3.35 -6.09
N GLU A 133 -5.03 3.49 -6.90
CA GLU A 133 -5.64 4.80 -7.13
C GLU A 133 -6.23 5.41 -5.86
N ARG A 134 -6.96 4.61 -5.07
CA ARG A 134 -7.53 5.06 -3.78
C ARG A 134 -6.45 5.48 -2.80
N LEU A 135 -5.41 4.66 -2.61
CA LEU A 135 -4.29 4.97 -1.71
C LEU A 135 -3.52 6.20 -2.17
N ALA A 136 -3.25 6.33 -3.47
CA ALA A 136 -2.56 7.52 -4.00
C ALA A 136 -3.40 8.79 -3.77
N ASN A 137 -4.72 8.72 -3.97
CA ASN A 137 -5.61 9.85 -3.69
C ASN A 137 -5.66 10.17 -2.19
N LYS A 138 -5.73 9.17 -1.32
CA LYS A 138 -5.70 9.39 0.14
C LYS A 138 -4.37 10.02 0.58
N PHE A 139 -3.24 9.54 0.07
CA PHE A 139 -1.92 10.06 0.42
C PHE A 139 -1.68 11.49 -0.06
N ARG A 140 -2.09 11.83 -1.30
CA ARG A 140 -1.97 13.21 -1.81
C ARG A 140 -2.79 14.25 -1.03
N ASN A 141 -3.80 13.79 -0.29
CA ASN A 141 -4.67 14.64 0.53
C ASN A 141 -4.28 14.63 2.01
N LEU A 142 -3.10 14.08 2.36
CA LEU A 142 -2.47 14.20 3.67
C LEU A 142 -1.60 15.45 3.76
#